data_AF-A0A139SJU6-F1
#
_entry.id   AF-A0A139SJU6-F1
#
_cell.length_a   1.000
_cell.length_b   1.000
_cell.length_c   1.000
_cell.angle_alpha   90.00
_cell.angle_beta   90.00
_cell.angle_gamma   90.00
#
_symmetry.space_group_name_H-M   'P 1'
#
loop_
_entity.id
_entity.type
_entity.pdbx_description
1 polymer ?
#
loop_
_entity_poly.entity_id
_entity_poly.type
_entity_poly.pdbx_seq_one_letter_code
_entity_poly.pdbx_strand_id
1 'polypeptide(L)' 'MGAAAVLTPPLFLQNARAFQRIHSTPFTVMSQHNSLQGPRGIVVKRNVLKRFERVELLRKRGQWKAGDRVQGLKKTTPDV' A
#
# COMPACT_ATOMS: atom_id res chain seq x y z
N MET A 1 -82.10 -3.23 -33.20
CA MET A 1 -81.78 -2.06 -32.35
C MET A 1 -80.89 -2.57 -31.23
N GLY A 2 -79.61 -2.26 -31.09
CA GLY A 2 -78.73 -1.29 -31.72
C GLY A 2 -77.55 -1.10 -30.76
N ALA A 3 -76.34 -0.98 -31.30
CA ALA A 3 -75.17 -0.30 -30.72
C ALA A 3 -74.58 -0.88 -29.41
N ALA A 4 -73.28 -0.91 -29.15
CA ALA A 4 -72.09 -0.40 -29.82
C ALA A 4 -70.88 -1.19 -29.30
N ALA A 5 -69.88 -1.37 -30.16
CA ALA A 5 -68.52 -1.68 -29.78
C ALA A 5 -67.87 -0.47 -29.08
N VAL A 6 -67.17 -0.69 -27.96
CA VAL A 6 -66.08 0.18 -27.44
C VAL A 6 -65.14 -0.75 -26.61
N LEU A 7 -64.05 -1.28 -27.18
CA LEU A 7 -62.68 -0.74 -27.13
C LEU A 7 -62.24 -0.19 -25.76
N THR A 8 -61.46 -0.96 -24.99
CA THR A 8 -60.14 -0.52 -24.44
C THR A 8 -59.46 -1.61 -23.59
N PRO A 9 -58.19 -1.98 -23.88
CA PRO A 9 -57.34 -2.76 -22.97
C PRO A 9 -56.57 -1.84 -22.01
N PRO A 10 -56.10 -2.33 -20.85
CA PRO A 10 -54.87 -1.76 -20.30
C PRO A 10 -53.82 -2.78 -19.84
N LEU A 11 -52.61 -2.54 -20.35
CA LEU A 11 -51.30 -2.57 -19.67
C LEU A 11 -50.78 -3.96 -19.26
N PHE A 12 -49.96 -4.64 -20.06
CA PHE A 12 -48.54 -4.31 -20.34
C PHE A 12 -47.72 -3.98 -19.08
N LEU A 13 -46.78 -4.88 -18.77
CA LEU A 13 -45.49 -4.65 -18.12
C LEU A 13 -45.46 -4.23 -16.63
N GLN A 14 -45.11 -5.21 -15.79
CA GLN A 14 -44.10 -5.01 -14.73
C GLN A 14 -42.96 -5.99 -15.06
N ASN A 15 -42.07 -5.66 -15.99
CA ASN A 15 -40.92 -4.78 -15.81
C ASN A 15 -40.07 -5.16 -14.59
N ALA A 16 -39.05 -5.96 -14.89
CA ALA A 16 -37.69 -5.92 -14.36
C ALA A 16 -37.47 -5.38 -12.94
N ARG A 17 -36.80 -6.20 -12.12
CA ARG A 17 -35.37 -6.01 -11.86
C ARG A 17 -34.83 -7.20 -11.07
N ALA A 18 -33.97 -7.96 -11.74
CA ALA A 18 -32.87 -8.62 -11.06
C ALA A 18 -32.12 -7.55 -10.26
N PHE A 19 -32.11 -7.67 -8.94
CA PHE A 19 -31.11 -7.01 -8.12
C PHE A 19 -30.46 -8.08 -7.26
N GLN A 20 -29.22 -8.35 -7.62
CA GLN A 20 -28.32 -9.34 -7.07
C GLN A 20 -28.31 -9.25 -5.54
N ARG A 21 -28.57 -10.38 -4.88
CA ARG A 21 -28.38 -10.49 -3.43
C ARG A 21 -26.88 -10.57 -3.17
N ILE A 22 -26.30 -9.41 -2.88
CA ILE A 22 -24.90 -9.26 -2.48
C ILE A 22 -24.65 -10.15 -1.26
N HIS A 23 -23.64 -11.01 -1.38
CA HIS A 23 -23.14 -11.88 -0.32
C HIS A 23 -22.69 -11.02 0.87
N SER A 24 -23.34 -11.17 2.02
CA SER A 24 -22.86 -10.60 3.28
C SER A 24 -21.98 -11.64 3.96
N THR A 25 -20.65 -11.48 3.83
CA THR A 25 -19.69 -12.15 4.71
C THR A 25 -19.32 -11.19 5.84
N PRO A 26 -19.82 -11.35 7.08
CA PRO A 26 -19.33 -10.58 8.21
C PRO A 26 -18.11 -11.30 8.80
N PHE A 27 -16.99 -11.33 8.08
CA PHE A 27 -15.69 -11.56 8.72
C PHE A 27 -15.03 -10.20 8.90
N THR A 28 -15.54 -9.45 9.88
CA THR A 28 -14.86 -8.27 10.41
C THR A 28 -13.61 -8.75 11.13
N VAL A 29 -12.50 -8.88 10.40
CA VAL A 29 -11.18 -8.95 11.03
C VAL A 29 -11.01 -7.65 11.78
N MET A 30 -10.79 -7.71 13.09
CA MET A 30 -10.33 -6.57 13.87
C MET A 30 -9.06 -6.03 13.22
N SER A 31 -9.17 -4.95 12.46
CA SER A 31 -7.99 -4.24 11.97
C SER A 31 -7.29 -3.67 13.21
N GLN A 32 -6.13 -4.23 13.55
CA GLN A 32 -5.31 -3.76 14.67
C GLN A 32 -5.05 -2.25 14.49
N HIS A 33 -5.53 -1.42 15.42
CA HIS A 33 -5.31 0.02 15.37
C HIS A 33 -3.81 0.35 15.37
N ASN A 34 -3.39 1.35 14.60
CA ASN A 34 -1.97 1.69 14.39
C ASN A 34 -1.19 1.94 15.69
N SER A 35 -1.87 2.38 16.76
CA SER A 35 -1.25 2.58 18.08
C SER A 35 -0.89 1.28 18.80
N LEU A 36 -1.56 0.18 18.43
CA LEU A 36 -1.44 -1.14 19.05
C LEU A 36 -0.62 -2.11 18.17
N GLN A 37 -0.13 -1.63 17.01
CA GLN A 37 0.81 -2.37 16.20
C GLN A 37 2.19 -2.25 16.85
N GLY A 38 2.81 -3.39 17.17
CA GLY A 38 4.20 -3.44 17.65
C GLY A 38 5.13 -2.68 16.70
N PRO A 39 6.34 -2.28 17.15
CA PRO A 39 7.24 -1.47 16.34
C PRO A 39 7.42 -2.15 14.98
N ARG A 40 6.77 -1.61 13.94
CA ARG A 40 7.00 -2.01 12.56
C ARG A 40 8.47 -1.74 12.34
N GLY A 41 9.25 -2.82 12.25
CA GLY A 41 10.70 -2.74 12.14
C GLY A 41 11.01 -1.71 11.08
N ILE A 42 11.51 -0.55 11.53
CA ILE A 42 11.88 0.52 10.63
C ILE A 42 12.93 -0.14 9.75
N VAL A 43 12.63 -0.35 8.46
CA VAL A 43 13.68 -0.58 7.47
C VAL A 43 14.41 0.75 7.44
N VAL A 44 15.36 0.92 8.37
CA VAL A 44 16.00 2.21 8.62
C VAL A 44 16.84 2.46 7.39
N LYS A 45 16.30 3.23 6.44
CA LYS A 45 17.09 3.89 5.42
C LYS A 45 17.96 4.92 6.15
N ARG A 46 19.07 4.43 6.71
CA ARG A 46 19.99 5.22 7.52
C ARG A 46 20.70 6.18 6.58
N ASN A 47 20.25 7.43 6.55
CA ASN A 47 20.95 8.50 5.82
C ASN A 47 22.35 8.76 6.40
N VAL A 48 22.53 8.48 7.71
CA VAL A 48 23.77 8.70 8.43
C VAL A 48 24.47 7.37 8.67
N LEU A 49 25.56 7.14 7.95
CA LEU A 49 26.44 6.00 8.15
C LEU A 49 27.34 6.23 9.37
N LYS A 50 27.54 5.17 10.16
CA LYS A 50 28.52 5.16 11.23
C LYS A 50 29.94 5.18 10.65
N ARG A 51 30.90 5.65 11.45
CA ARG A 51 32.28 5.86 10.99
C ARG A 51 32.93 4.56 10.48
N PHE A 52 32.68 3.43 11.11
CA PHE A 52 33.20 2.12 10.66
C PHE A 52 32.61 1.72 9.29
N GLU A 53 31.31 1.93 9.07
CA GLU A 53 30.66 1.69 7.78
C GLU A 53 31.27 2.58 6.69
N ARG A 54 31.57 3.84 7.03
CA ARG A 54 32.27 4.77 6.12
C ARG A 54 33.67 4.28 5.77
N VAL A 55 34.42 3.73 6.72
CA VAL A 55 35.76 3.16 6.47
C VAL A 55 35.66 1.96 5.55
N GLU A 56 34.73 1.03 5.80
CA GLU A 56 34.52 -0.15 4.96
C GLU A 56 34.11 0.22 3.53
N LEU A 57 33.22 1.20 3.39
CA LEU A 57 32.77 1.73 2.11
C LEU A 57 33.93 2.39 1.36
N LEU A 58 34.77 3.19 2.03
CA LEU A 58 35.96 3.77 1.41
C LEU A 58 37.02 2.72 1.07
N ARG A 59 37.14 1.66 1.88
CA ARG A 59 38.03 0.52 1.61
C ARG A 59 37.59 -0.23 0.35
N LYS A 60 36.28 -0.49 0.21
CA LYS A 60 35.69 -1.09 -1.01
C LYS A 60 35.93 -0.21 -2.25
N ARG A 61 35.90 1.12 -2.10
CA ARG A 61 36.18 2.10 -3.17
C ARG A 61 37.68 2.36 -3.39
N GLY A 62 38.58 1.72 -2.64
CA GLY A 62 40.03 1.92 -2.73
C GLY A 62 40.52 3.30 -2.27
N GLN A 63 39.68 4.09 -1.61
CA GLN A 63 39.99 5.45 -1.16
C GLN A 63 40.57 5.49 0.26
N TRP A 64 40.63 4.35 0.95
CA TRP A 64 41.17 4.23 2.29
C TRP A 64 41.92 2.90 2.42
N LYS A 65 43.13 2.93 3.00
CA LYS A 65 43.99 1.75 3.18
C LYS A 65 44.15 1.41 4.66
N ALA A 66 44.46 0.15 4.94
CA ALA A 66 44.77 -0.29 6.30
C ALA A 66 46.04 0.45 6.80
N GLY A 67 45.90 1.18 7.91
CA GLY A 67 46.97 2.03 8.46
C GLY A 67 46.69 3.53 8.30
N ASP A 68 45.76 3.93 7.43
CA ASP A 68 45.35 5.34 7.31
C ASP A 68 44.52 5.76 8.54
N ARG A 69 44.50 7.07 8.80
CA ARG A 69 43.70 7.64 9.90
C ARG A 69 42.20 7.39 9.67
N VAL A 70 41.50 7.00 10.74
CA VAL A 70 40.03 6.76 10.76
C VAL A 70 39.24 8.06 10.95
N GLN A 71 39.92 9.17 11.24
CA GLN A 71 39.34 10.51 11.38
C GLN A 71 39.59 11.35 10.11
N GLY A 72 38.72 12.33 9.83
CA GLY A 72 38.87 13.18 8.65
C GLY A 72 38.56 12.49 7.32
N LEU A 73 37.78 11.39 7.33
CA LEU A 73 37.42 10.63 6.14
C LEU A 73 36.70 11.50 5.10
N LYS A 74 37.02 11.28 3.82
CA LYS A 74 36.31 11.85 2.67
C LYS A 74 34.80 11.67 2.81
N LYS A 75 34.03 12.67 2.35
CA LYS A 75 32.56 12.64 2.44
C LYS A 75 32.04 11.43 1.66
N THR A 76 31.26 10.59 2.33
CA THR A 76 30.73 9.34 1.78
C THR A 76 29.21 9.45 1.65
N THR A 77 28.70 9.07 0.49
CA THR A 77 27.28 8.75 0.28
C THR A 77 27.08 7.24 0.41
N PRO A 78 25.98 6.78 1.05
CA PRO A 78 25.63 5.37 1.07
C PRO A 78 25.38 4.87 -0.36
N ASP A 79 25.83 3.65 -0.67
CA ASP A 79 25.40 2.96 -1.89
C ASP A 79 23.95 2.51 -1.68
N VAL A 80 23.11 2.77 -2.68
CA VAL A 80 21.64 2.62 -2.64
C VAL A 80 21.24 1.16 -2.48
#